data_AF-A0A7I9XYY0-F1
#
_entry.id   AF-A0A7I9XYY0-F1
#
_cell.length_a   1.000
_cell.length_b   1.000
_cell.length_c   1.000
_cell.angle_alpha   90.00
_cell.angle_beta   90.00
_cell.angle_gamma   90.00
#
_symmetry.space_group_name_H-M   'P 1'
#
loop_
_entity.id
_entity.type
_entity.pdbx_description
1 polymer ?
#
loop_
_entity_poly.entity_id
_entity_poly.type
_entity_poly.pdbx_seq_one_letter_code
_entity_poly.pdbx_strand_id
1 'polypeptide(L)'
;MTSEYKIEIVRDGRWWMVRVPELNGLTQARRLSEAKLMGREWIAVTTGTPLDDVSVQVSSITVPGCGDVHEAAQDIIDMRERAAIATRKAQDLTEALANELVSAGIPVRDAGELLEVSPQRISQLSDTVAPAVASGKLFDEFTRFDDKPARHLESTFAFLDRRAGALWDRVRDHLEICYAAFPEEHKPGLVSRLRKADVRQHLPAWWELYVFTLFDCLGYDIKVHPELSGSNNKPDFLVTKGSSSMYVEAAVMFNGELDSDAWNWVCDCVNDAKNPDFMVDLEIRSPGKQRPRARDIIAPLEKWLASLDADRVIAEQAAGHPLPHTQLTAGDWILDYTAVPVRPDRRGTPRRLIAIYPTKPAQFGKDVEQLRKTLNKKGGKYNTPDRPLVVAITTWNSIHKDDLREALFGSIKLAVPRDNLDEAHFVHTPDGYWRPGADPRGSRISAVLFGDAMRAWSVASKLPELWINPWAVNSMPSLPPFATVVVGDDGKLARTDASATAASLFGLPPDWPNSD
;
A
#
# COMPACT_ATOMS: atom_id res chain seq x y z
N MET A 1 14.91 18.78 -17.28
CA MET A 1 15.63 19.12 -16.01
C MET A 1 14.62 19.39 -14.90
N THR A 2 14.91 18.96 -13.68
CA THR A 2 14.07 19.24 -12.49
C THR A 2 14.43 20.61 -11.93
N SER A 3 13.46 21.50 -11.82
CA SER A 3 13.61 22.81 -11.18
C SER A 3 13.27 22.67 -9.70
N GLU A 4 14.25 22.94 -8.84
CA GLU A 4 14.06 22.93 -7.38
C GLU A 4 13.77 24.32 -6.84
N TYR A 5 12.72 24.42 -6.03
CA TYR A 5 12.27 25.66 -5.40
C TYR A 5 12.23 25.51 -3.89
N LYS A 6 12.48 26.59 -3.17
CA LYS A 6 12.34 26.63 -1.71
C LYS A 6 10.93 26.99 -1.31
N ILE A 7 10.40 26.24 -0.34
CA ILE A 7 9.10 26.52 0.27
C ILE A 7 9.23 26.74 1.78
N GLU A 8 8.65 27.84 2.23
CA GLU A 8 8.52 28.19 3.64
C GLU A 8 7.11 27.81 4.09
N ILE A 9 7.00 26.99 5.14
CA ILE A 9 5.71 26.50 5.63
C ILE A 9 5.42 27.17 6.97
N VAL A 10 4.27 27.84 7.09
CA VAL A 10 3.84 28.52 8.32
C VAL A 10 2.47 28.02 8.75
N ARG A 11 2.33 27.64 10.02
CA ARG A 11 1.05 27.23 10.59
C ARG A 11 0.21 28.46 10.97
N ASP A 12 -0.90 28.68 10.26
CA ASP A 12 -1.85 29.76 10.55
C ASP A 12 -3.28 29.21 10.76
N GLY A 13 -3.91 29.53 11.88
CA GLY A 13 -5.29 29.13 12.21
C GLY A 13 -5.57 27.63 12.03
N ARG A 14 -6.19 27.23 10.91
CA ARG A 14 -6.47 25.82 10.52
C ARG A 14 -5.73 25.35 9.26
N TRP A 15 -4.81 26.14 8.74
CA TRP A 15 -4.08 25.90 7.50
C TRP A 15 -2.56 25.85 7.72
N TRP A 16 -1.88 25.20 6.78
CA TRP A 16 -0.45 25.35 6.55
C TRP A 16 -0.28 26.26 5.34
N MET A 17 0.16 27.49 5.57
CA MET A 17 0.48 28.44 4.52
C MET A 17 1.81 28.04 3.91
N VAL A 18 1.85 27.88 2.59
CA VAL A 18 3.04 27.46 1.84
C VAL A 18 3.45 28.62 0.95
N ARG A 19 4.53 29.30 1.34
CA ARG A 19 5.11 30.41 0.59
C ARG A 19 6.20 29.88 -0.34
N VAL A 20 6.27 30.43 -1.55
CA VAL A 20 7.34 30.17 -2.52
C VAL A 20 8.09 31.48 -2.75
N PRO A 21 9.16 31.79 -1.99
CA PRO A 21 9.77 33.13 -2.00
C PRO A 21 10.29 33.54 -3.38
N GLU A 22 10.89 32.59 -4.11
CA GLU A 22 11.50 32.79 -5.43
C GLU A 22 10.50 33.22 -6.52
N LEU A 23 9.22 32.91 -6.32
CA LEU A 23 8.12 33.27 -7.24
C LEU A 23 7.14 34.27 -6.61
N ASN A 24 7.45 34.81 -5.43
CA ASN A 24 6.55 35.59 -4.58
C ASN A 24 5.17 34.92 -4.39
N GLY A 25 5.17 33.59 -4.31
CA GLY A 25 3.98 32.74 -4.32
C GLY A 25 3.41 32.45 -2.94
N LEU A 26 2.10 32.22 -2.87
CA LEU A 26 1.41 31.76 -1.67
C LEU A 26 0.29 30.79 -2.03
N THR A 27 0.33 29.61 -1.43
CA THR A 27 -0.73 28.59 -1.46
C THR A 27 -0.97 28.06 -0.04
N GLN A 28 -1.89 27.11 0.14
CA GLN A 28 -2.29 26.60 1.46
C GLN A 28 -2.66 25.12 1.43
N ALA A 29 -2.38 24.41 2.52
CA ALA A 29 -2.69 22.99 2.71
C ALA A 29 -3.45 22.75 4.03
N ARG A 30 -4.28 21.68 4.11
CA ARG A 30 -4.95 21.31 5.37
C ARG A 30 -4.03 20.50 6.28
N ARG A 31 -3.15 19.67 5.72
CA ARG A 31 -2.17 18.85 6.44
C ARG A 31 -0.75 19.17 5.99
N LEU A 32 0.23 19.01 6.90
CA LEU A 32 1.64 19.23 6.58
C LEU A 32 2.15 18.29 5.48
N SER A 33 1.60 17.07 5.42
CA SER A 33 1.87 16.09 4.35
C SER A 33 1.47 16.55 2.96
N GLU A 34 0.47 17.45 2.85
CA GLU A 34 -0.02 18.00 1.59
C GLU A 34 0.79 19.25 1.16
N ALA A 35 1.52 19.89 2.09
CA ALA A 35 2.17 21.18 1.86
C ALA A 35 3.19 21.16 0.71
N LYS A 36 4.01 20.10 0.61
CA LYS A 36 4.93 19.90 -0.52
C LYS A 36 4.18 19.75 -1.85
N LEU A 37 3.06 19.02 -1.88
CA LEU A 37 2.27 18.83 -3.10
C LEU A 37 1.60 20.14 -3.54
N MET A 38 0.93 20.85 -2.63
CA MET A 38 0.30 22.14 -2.92
C MET A 38 1.31 23.18 -3.42
N GLY A 39 2.52 23.18 -2.85
CA GLY A 39 3.64 23.98 -3.35
C GLY A 39 4.02 23.61 -4.78
N ARG A 40 4.29 22.31 -5.06
CA ARG A 40 4.65 21.82 -6.40
C ARG A 40 3.58 22.12 -7.44
N GLU A 41 2.29 21.91 -7.13
CA GLU A 41 1.17 22.20 -8.03
C GLU A 41 1.05 23.68 -8.35
N TRP A 42 1.15 24.54 -7.34
CA TRP A 42 1.12 26.00 -7.53
C TRP A 42 2.30 26.47 -8.40
N ILE A 43 3.50 25.95 -8.16
CA ILE A 43 4.71 26.26 -8.94
C ILE A 43 4.58 25.75 -10.37
N ALA A 44 4.08 24.53 -10.56
CA ALA A 44 3.90 23.92 -11.87
C ALA A 44 2.96 24.75 -12.75
N VAL A 45 1.81 25.14 -12.21
CA VAL A 45 0.85 26.04 -12.88
C VAL A 45 1.45 27.41 -13.15
N THR A 46 2.18 27.99 -12.18
CA THR A 46 2.70 29.37 -12.29
C THR A 46 3.90 29.49 -13.25
N THR A 47 4.73 28.45 -13.36
CA THR A 47 5.96 28.45 -14.17
C THR A 47 5.84 27.71 -15.50
N GLY A 48 4.74 26.99 -15.74
CA GLY A 48 4.60 26.07 -16.87
C GLY A 48 5.53 24.84 -16.79
N THR A 49 6.13 24.57 -15.63
CA THR A 49 6.96 23.37 -15.41
C THR A 49 6.06 22.18 -15.11
N PRO A 50 6.22 21.02 -15.79
CA PRO A 50 5.47 19.81 -15.45
C PRO A 50 5.64 19.44 -13.97
N LEU A 51 4.58 18.97 -13.31
CA LEU A 51 4.58 18.72 -11.87
C LEU A 51 5.74 17.81 -11.42
N ASP A 52 6.07 16.79 -12.21
CA ASP A 52 7.16 15.84 -11.96
C ASP A 52 8.57 16.44 -12.13
N ASP A 53 8.69 17.54 -12.89
CA ASP A 53 9.91 18.32 -13.03
C ASP A 53 9.99 19.48 -12.01
N VAL A 54 8.99 19.67 -11.14
CA VAL A 54 9.07 20.60 -9.99
C VAL A 54 9.49 19.82 -8.74
N SER A 55 10.70 20.09 -8.23
CA SER A 55 11.09 19.73 -6.85
C SER A 55 10.77 20.87 -5.90
N VAL A 56 10.45 20.55 -4.64
CA VAL A 56 10.38 21.53 -3.55
C VAL A 56 11.21 21.09 -2.35
N GLN A 57 12.16 21.93 -1.99
CA GLN A 57 12.89 21.83 -0.73
C GLN A 57 12.14 22.65 0.32
N VAL A 58 11.83 22.06 1.47
CA VAL A 58 11.30 22.83 2.60
C VAL A 58 12.48 23.55 3.24
N SER A 59 12.39 24.88 3.38
CA SER A 59 13.43 25.68 4.02
C SER A 59 13.12 25.98 5.49
N SER A 60 11.84 26.03 5.86
CA SER A 60 11.37 26.28 7.23
C SER A 60 9.98 25.70 7.47
N ILE A 61 9.70 25.35 8.73
CA ILE A 61 8.38 24.93 9.22
C ILE A 61 8.10 25.70 10.52
N THR A 62 7.48 26.88 10.40
CA THR A 62 7.19 27.76 11.52
C THR A 62 5.85 27.43 12.17
N VAL A 63 5.87 27.15 13.48
CA VAL A 63 4.69 26.85 14.30
C VAL A 63 4.54 27.90 15.41
N PRO A 64 3.35 28.54 15.58
CA PRO A 64 3.10 29.48 16.66
C PRO A 64 3.44 28.91 18.04
N GLY A 65 4.27 29.62 18.80
CA GLY A 65 4.76 29.20 20.11
C GLY A 65 5.97 28.26 20.10
N CYS A 66 6.35 27.68 18.96
CA CYS A 66 7.52 26.81 18.83
C CYS A 66 8.65 27.39 17.96
N GLY A 67 8.36 28.40 17.12
CA GLY A 67 9.34 28.93 16.16
C GLY A 67 9.46 28.04 14.91
N ASP A 68 10.58 28.12 14.21
CA ASP A 68 10.92 27.17 13.14
C ASP A 68 11.37 25.84 13.78
N VAL A 69 10.71 24.75 13.39
CA VAL A 69 11.00 23.40 13.89
C VAL A 69 11.60 22.48 12.83
N HIS A 70 11.95 22.99 11.64
CA HIS A 70 12.39 22.16 10.52
C HIS A 70 13.70 21.42 10.80
N GLU A 71 14.75 22.15 11.17
CA GLU A 71 16.10 21.61 11.44
C GLU A 71 16.06 20.57 12.57
N ALA A 72 15.49 20.93 13.73
CA ALA A 72 15.32 20.02 14.86
C ALA A 72 14.52 18.74 14.52
N ALA A 73 13.55 18.84 13.61
CA ALA A 73 12.81 17.66 13.14
C ALA A 73 13.63 16.77 12.19
N GLN A 74 14.50 17.35 11.35
CA GLN A 74 15.44 16.56 10.53
C GLN A 74 16.51 15.90 11.41
N ASP A 75 17.11 16.62 12.35
CA ASP A 75 18.10 16.06 13.29
C ASP A 75 17.58 14.80 14.01
N ILE A 76 16.33 14.84 14.49
CA ILE A 76 15.69 13.70 15.16
C ILE A 76 15.51 12.51 14.20
N ILE A 77 15.25 12.75 12.92
CA ILE A 77 15.12 11.70 11.89
C ILE A 77 16.51 11.10 11.59
N ASP A 78 17.50 11.94 11.28
CA ASP A 78 18.86 11.53 10.95
C ASP A 78 19.56 10.81 12.11
N MET A 79 19.27 11.19 13.36
CA MET A 79 19.76 10.48 14.55
C MET A 79 19.15 9.06 14.66
N ARG A 80 17.87 8.90 14.34
CA ARG A 80 17.19 7.59 14.33
C ARG A 80 17.70 6.70 13.21
N GLU A 81 17.94 7.26 12.03
CA GLU A 81 18.51 6.54 10.89
C GLU A 81 19.95 6.06 11.18
N ARG A 82 20.82 6.96 11.67
CA ARG A 82 22.18 6.60 12.10
C ARG A 82 22.20 5.51 13.17
N ALA A 83 21.28 5.57 14.14
CA ALA A 83 21.12 4.54 15.17
C ALA A 83 20.64 3.19 14.58
N ALA A 84 19.73 3.20 13.61
CA ALA A 84 19.24 2.00 12.93
C ALA A 84 20.35 1.33 12.10
N ILE A 85 21.11 2.10 11.32
CA ILE A 85 22.25 1.60 10.52
C ILE A 85 23.33 1.00 11.43
N ALA A 86 23.68 1.69 12.52
CA ALA A 86 24.67 1.19 13.48
C ALA A 86 24.20 -0.11 14.16
N THR A 87 22.92 -0.19 14.56
CA THR A 87 22.32 -1.39 15.15
C THR A 87 22.33 -2.56 14.18
N ARG A 88 21.95 -2.33 12.91
CA ARG A 88 21.93 -3.38 11.89
C ARG A 88 23.34 -3.92 11.61
N LYS A 89 24.31 -3.02 11.43
CA LYS A 89 25.72 -3.41 11.22
C LYS A 89 26.29 -4.20 12.41
N ALA A 90 25.91 -3.86 13.64
CA ALA A 90 26.28 -4.64 14.82
C ALA A 90 25.67 -6.05 14.77
N GLN A 91 24.38 -6.19 14.42
CA GLN A 91 23.72 -7.49 14.28
C GLN A 91 24.35 -8.36 13.19
N ASP A 92 24.58 -7.83 11.98
CA ASP A 92 25.18 -8.59 10.87
C ASP A 92 26.60 -9.08 11.21
N LEU A 93 27.40 -8.25 11.90
CA LEU A 93 28.74 -8.63 12.39
C LEU A 93 28.68 -9.66 13.52
N THR A 94 27.73 -9.55 14.45
CA THR A 94 27.51 -10.54 15.51
C THR A 94 27.11 -11.90 14.94
N GLU A 95 26.26 -11.93 13.91
CA GLU A 95 25.85 -13.17 13.24
C GLU A 95 26.99 -13.83 12.46
N ALA A 96 27.75 -13.04 11.68
CA ALA A 96 28.92 -13.55 10.96
C ALA A 96 29.97 -14.16 11.92
N LEU A 97 30.29 -13.45 13.00
CA LEU A 97 31.28 -13.91 13.98
C LEU A 97 30.76 -15.05 14.87
N ALA A 98 29.47 -15.09 15.20
CA ALA A 98 28.86 -16.23 15.89
C ALA A 98 28.99 -17.52 15.06
N ASN A 99 28.72 -17.43 13.76
CA ASN A 99 28.85 -18.56 12.83
C ASN A 99 30.31 -19.01 12.67
N GLU A 100 31.27 -18.08 12.62
CA GLU A 100 32.71 -18.39 12.61
C GLU A 100 33.16 -19.12 13.89
N LEU A 101 32.77 -18.60 15.07
CA LEU A 101 33.11 -19.18 16.36
C LEU A 101 32.55 -20.60 16.54
N VAL A 102 31.26 -20.80 16.23
CA VAL A 102 30.62 -22.13 16.30
C VAL A 102 31.26 -23.10 15.30
N SER A 103 31.56 -22.65 14.08
CA SER A 103 32.25 -23.47 13.06
C SER A 103 33.69 -23.84 13.45
N ALA A 104 34.38 -22.98 14.21
CA ALA A 104 35.68 -23.25 14.80
C ALA A 104 35.63 -24.19 16.03
N GLY A 105 34.44 -24.65 16.44
CA GLY A 105 34.24 -25.54 17.57
C GLY A 105 34.23 -24.85 18.94
N ILE A 106 34.12 -23.52 18.99
CA ILE A 106 33.96 -22.79 20.24
C ILE A 106 32.57 -23.11 20.84
N PRO A 107 32.48 -23.45 22.14
CA PRO A 107 31.19 -23.71 22.76
C PRO A 107 30.23 -22.51 22.63
N VAL A 108 28.97 -22.80 22.30
CA VAL A 108 27.87 -21.82 22.14
C VAL A 108 27.75 -20.86 23.34
N ARG A 109 28.09 -21.33 24.54
CA ARG A 109 28.11 -20.52 25.77
C ARG A 109 29.23 -19.48 25.76
N ASP A 110 30.43 -19.90 25.38
CA ASP A 110 31.65 -19.08 25.38
C ASP A 110 31.60 -18.06 24.23
N ALA A 111 31.04 -18.45 23.08
CA ALA A 111 30.72 -17.54 21.98
C ALA A 111 29.68 -16.47 22.38
N GLY A 112 28.67 -16.84 23.19
CA GLY A 112 27.71 -15.88 23.74
C GLY A 112 28.34 -14.90 24.72
N GLU A 113 29.23 -15.38 25.60
CA GLU A 113 29.98 -14.53 26.54
C GLU A 113 30.95 -13.58 25.81
N LEU A 114 31.62 -14.04 24.74
CA LEU A 114 32.50 -13.22 23.91
C LEU A 114 31.77 -12.15 23.09
N LEU A 115 30.54 -12.41 22.66
CA LEU A 115 29.73 -11.52 21.83
C LEU A 115 28.69 -10.70 22.60
N GLU A 116 28.68 -10.79 23.94
CA GLU A 116 27.69 -10.17 24.84
C GLU A 116 26.22 -10.48 24.48
N VAL A 117 25.96 -11.67 23.91
CA VAL A 117 24.61 -12.15 23.54
C VAL A 117 24.29 -13.49 24.20
N SER A 118 23.01 -13.82 24.36
CA SER A 118 22.64 -15.06 25.05
C SER A 118 23.10 -16.30 24.25
N PRO A 119 23.50 -17.41 24.93
CA PRO A 119 23.85 -18.65 24.25
C PRO A 119 22.70 -19.21 23.38
N GLN A 120 21.44 -18.93 23.75
CA GLN A 120 20.26 -19.25 22.95
C GLN A 120 20.25 -18.48 21.61
N ARG A 121 20.68 -17.22 21.61
CA ARG A 121 20.79 -16.41 20.38
C ARG A 121 21.89 -16.94 19.46
N ILE A 122 23.03 -17.39 20.01
CA ILE A 122 24.09 -18.03 19.22
C ILE A 122 23.57 -19.29 18.51
N SER A 123 22.86 -20.19 19.21
CA SER A 123 22.25 -21.38 18.58
C SER A 123 21.32 -21.01 17.43
N GLN A 124 20.40 -20.05 17.66
CA GLN A 124 19.45 -19.58 16.66
C GLN A 124 20.10 -18.98 15.40
N LEU A 125 21.30 -18.41 15.52
CA LEU A 125 22.03 -17.86 14.38
C LEU A 125 22.75 -18.97 13.59
N SER A 126 23.33 -19.95 14.29
CA SER A 126 24.06 -21.07 13.68
C SER A 126 23.20 -22.17 13.04
N ASP A 127 21.95 -22.34 13.49
CA ASP A 127 21.03 -23.36 12.96
C ASP A 127 20.51 -23.03 11.53
N THR A 128 20.87 -21.86 10.97
CA THR A 128 20.34 -21.35 9.68
C THR A 128 21.03 -21.94 8.43
N VAL A 129 22.00 -22.86 8.58
CA VAL A 129 22.72 -23.48 7.44
C VAL A 129 22.53 -24.99 7.38
N ALA A 130 21.60 -25.45 6.54
CA ALA A 130 21.48 -26.86 6.13
C ALA A 130 21.14 -26.99 4.62
N PRO A 131 21.55 -28.07 3.91
CA PRO A 131 21.59 -28.09 2.44
C PRO A 131 20.33 -28.63 1.73
N ALA A 132 20.22 -28.33 0.43
CA ALA A 132 19.11 -28.67 -0.49
C ALA A 132 18.85 -30.20 -0.66
N VAL A 133 17.68 -30.69 -1.12
CA VAL A 133 17.07 -30.63 -2.48
C VAL A 133 15.67 -31.30 -2.37
N ALA A 134 14.54 -30.93 -3.00
CA ALA A 134 14.12 -29.91 -3.99
C ALA A 134 12.57 -29.69 -3.95
N SER A 135 11.99 -28.96 -4.92
CA SER A 135 10.54 -28.76 -5.14
C SER A 135 9.78 -27.98 -4.06
N GLY A 136 10.23 -26.75 -3.77
CA GLY A 136 9.59 -25.89 -2.75
C GLY A 136 9.74 -24.37 -2.92
N LYS A 137 10.05 -23.86 -4.12
CA LYS A 137 10.16 -22.41 -4.41
C LYS A 137 8.82 -21.79 -4.79
N LEU A 138 8.66 -20.49 -4.54
CA LEU A 138 7.50 -19.71 -4.97
C LEU A 138 7.64 -19.26 -6.44
N PHE A 139 8.80 -18.73 -6.81
CA PHE A 139 9.17 -18.26 -8.14
C PHE A 139 9.93 -19.32 -8.94
N ASP A 140 9.97 -19.17 -10.26
CA ASP A 140 10.69 -20.10 -11.12
C ASP A 140 12.21 -19.78 -11.16
N GLU A 141 13.04 -20.82 -11.19
CA GLU A 141 14.49 -20.69 -11.16
C GLU A 141 15.05 -20.50 -12.58
N PHE A 142 15.18 -19.24 -13.00
CA PHE A 142 15.85 -18.86 -14.25
C PHE A 142 16.49 -17.47 -14.16
N THR A 143 17.46 -17.19 -15.03
CA THR A 143 18.10 -15.86 -15.12
C THR A 143 17.14 -14.86 -15.78
N ARG A 144 16.79 -13.80 -15.05
CA ARG A 144 15.84 -12.77 -15.49
C ARG A 144 16.58 -11.65 -16.22
N PHE A 145 16.19 -11.38 -17.46
CA PHE A 145 16.75 -10.30 -18.29
C PHE A 145 15.71 -9.24 -18.70
N ASP A 146 14.42 -9.47 -18.46
CA ASP A 146 13.36 -8.57 -18.92
C ASP A 146 13.16 -7.40 -17.95
N ASP A 147 13.59 -6.22 -18.37
CA ASP A 147 13.49 -4.96 -17.61
C ASP A 147 12.21 -4.16 -17.91
N LYS A 148 11.26 -4.70 -18.70
CA LYS A 148 10.05 -3.96 -19.07
C LYS A 148 9.08 -3.85 -17.89
N PRO A 149 8.40 -2.69 -17.73
CA PRO A 149 7.35 -2.55 -16.71
C PRO A 149 6.22 -3.57 -16.94
N ALA A 150 5.36 -3.74 -15.94
CA ALA A 150 4.21 -4.65 -16.02
C ALA A 150 3.31 -4.30 -17.22
N ARG A 151 2.65 -5.30 -17.82
CA ARG A 151 1.52 -5.08 -18.75
C ARG A 151 0.20 -4.98 -17.96
N HIS A 152 -0.84 -4.39 -18.54
CA HIS A 152 -2.16 -4.30 -17.89
C HIS A 152 -2.89 -5.63 -17.84
N LEU A 153 -2.64 -6.50 -18.83
CA LEU A 153 -3.11 -7.89 -18.84
C LEU A 153 -2.22 -8.88 -18.10
N GLU A 154 -1.08 -8.42 -17.58
CA GLU A 154 -0.14 -9.29 -16.88
C GLU A 154 -0.53 -9.46 -15.41
N SER A 155 -0.53 -10.71 -14.95
CA SER A 155 -0.78 -11.00 -13.55
C SER A 155 0.39 -10.57 -12.68
N THR A 156 0.11 -10.18 -11.44
CA THR A 156 1.12 -9.78 -10.46
C THR A 156 2.21 -10.85 -10.29
N PHE A 157 1.84 -12.13 -10.27
CA PHE A 157 2.83 -13.21 -10.22
C PHE A 157 3.71 -13.25 -11.47
N ALA A 158 3.14 -13.25 -12.68
CA ALA A 158 3.93 -13.32 -13.92
C ALA A 158 4.89 -12.13 -14.06
N PHE A 159 4.45 -10.93 -13.66
CA PHE A 159 5.31 -9.75 -13.61
C PHE A 159 6.48 -9.94 -12.63
N LEU A 160 6.18 -10.28 -11.37
CA LEU A 160 7.20 -10.53 -10.35
C LEU A 160 8.13 -11.69 -10.75
N ASP A 161 7.64 -12.69 -11.46
CA ASP A 161 8.41 -13.84 -11.88
C ASP A 161 9.31 -13.57 -13.10
N ARG A 162 8.94 -12.68 -14.02
CA ARG A 162 9.83 -12.33 -15.17
C ARG A 162 10.77 -11.16 -14.91
N ARG A 163 10.39 -10.18 -14.08
CA ARG A 163 10.99 -8.84 -14.06
C ARG A 163 12.39 -8.83 -13.46
N ALA A 164 13.39 -8.51 -14.26
CA ALA A 164 14.78 -8.32 -13.81
C ALA A 164 14.96 -7.04 -12.97
N GLY A 165 16.02 -6.99 -12.16
CA GLY A 165 16.53 -5.79 -11.49
C GLY A 165 16.38 -5.82 -9.97
N ALA A 166 17.42 -5.32 -9.27
CA ALA A 166 17.65 -5.51 -7.83
C ALA A 166 16.44 -5.24 -6.93
N LEU A 167 15.65 -4.21 -7.21
CA LEU A 167 14.40 -3.90 -6.51
C LEU A 167 13.43 -5.11 -6.51
N TRP A 168 13.25 -5.75 -7.68
CA TRP A 168 12.37 -6.89 -7.85
C TRP A 168 13.00 -8.20 -7.40
N ASP A 169 14.33 -8.32 -7.46
CA ASP A 169 15.06 -9.43 -6.82
C ASP A 169 14.81 -9.41 -5.31
N ARG A 170 15.03 -8.28 -4.63
CA ARG A 170 14.70 -8.09 -3.21
C ARG A 170 13.24 -8.46 -2.88
N VAL A 171 12.27 -7.98 -3.67
CA VAL A 171 10.85 -8.31 -3.46
C VAL A 171 10.57 -9.82 -3.61
N ARG A 172 11.22 -10.50 -4.55
CA ARG A 172 11.12 -11.97 -4.68
C ARG A 172 11.76 -12.68 -3.49
N ASP A 173 12.97 -12.28 -3.10
CA ASP A 173 13.72 -12.92 -2.02
C ASP A 173 12.98 -12.82 -0.69
N HIS A 174 12.40 -11.66 -0.37
CA HIS A 174 11.54 -11.50 0.80
C HIS A 174 10.30 -12.41 0.74
N LEU A 175 9.63 -12.50 -0.42
CA LEU A 175 8.49 -13.39 -0.59
C LEU A 175 8.86 -14.89 -0.51
N GLU A 176 10.05 -15.29 -0.97
CA GLU A 176 10.60 -16.64 -0.80
C GLU A 176 10.89 -16.95 0.67
N ILE A 177 11.49 -16.01 1.43
CA ILE A 177 11.72 -16.16 2.87
C ILE A 177 10.38 -16.35 3.62
N CYS A 178 9.40 -15.48 3.36
CA CYS A 178 8.08 -15.59 3.95
C CYS A 178 7.37 -16.91 3.59
N TYR A 179 7.46 -17.33 2.32
CA TYR A 179 6.89 -18.60 1.86
C TYR A 179 7.62 -19.82 2.43
N ALA A 180 8.94 -19.74 2.63
CA ALA A 180 9.73 -20.79 3.25
C ALA A 180 9.33 -21.04 4.71
N ALA A 181 8.99 -19.99 5.46
CA ALA A 181 8.50 -20.08 6.84
C ALA A 181 7.06 -20.62 6.98
N PHE A 182 6.25 -20.59 5.91
CA PHE A 182 4.86 -21.08 5.95
C PHE A 182 4.82 -22.62 6.16
N PRO A 183 3.83 -23.20 6.87
CA PRO A 183 3.82 -24.65 7.14
C PRO A 183 3.75 -25.53 5.88
N GLU A 184 4.65 -26.51 5.79
CA GLU A 184 4.80 -27.43 4.64
C GLU A 184 3.50 -28.10 4.20
N GLU A 185 2.66 -28.53 5.14
CA GLU A 185 1.37 -29.19 4.86
C GLU A 185 0.36 -28.29 4.12
N HIS A 186 0.57 -26.97 4.12
CA HIS A 186 -0.29 -25.98 3.48
C HIS A 186 0.36 -25.25 2.30
N LYS A 187 1.70 -25.32 2.17
CA LYS A 187 2.46 -24.72 1.05
C LYS A 187 1.86 -25.03 -0.34
N PRO A 188 1.47 -26.27 -0.70
CA PRO A 188 0.90 -26.58 -2.03
C PRO A 188 -0.40 -25.81 -2.34
N GLY A 189 -1.27 -25.63 -1.32
CA GLY A 189 -2.53 -24.90 -1.46
C GLY A 189 -2.33 -23.39 -1.54
N LEU A 190 -1.29 -22.86 -0.88
CA LEU A 190 -0.92 -21.45 -0.94
C LEU A 190 -0.27 -21.09 -2.28
N VAL A 191 0.78 -21.81 -2.70
CA VAL A 191 1.51 -21.53 -3.96
C VAL A 191 0.61 -21.65 -5.19
N SER A 192 -0.29 -22.63 -5.22
CA SER A 192 -1.27 -22.80 -6.30
C SER A 192 -2.16 -21.57 -6.50
N ARG A 193 -2.47 -20.83 -5.42
CA ARG A 193 -3.23 -19.58 -5.46
C ARG A 193 -2.35 -18.36 -5.74
N LEU A 194 -1.17 -18.27 -5.11
CA LEU A 194 -0.18 -17.22 -5.36
C LEU A 194 0.22 -17.16 -6.85
N ARG A 195 0.29 -18.31 -7.53
CA ARG A 195 0.65 -18.39 -8.96
C ARG A 195 -0.54 -18.21 -9.92
N LYS A 196 -1.76 -17.89 -9.45
CA LYS A 196 -2.92 -17.65 -10.34
C LYS A 196 -2.83 -16.30 -11.03
N ALA A 197 -3.28 -16.29 -12.29
CA ALA A 197 -3.45 -15.05 -13.06
C ALA A 197 -4.64 -14.19 -12.56
N ASP A 198 -5.70 -14.81 -12.03
CA ASP A 198 -6.82 -14.09 -11.43
C ASP A 198 -6.39 -13.43 -10.11
N VAL A 199 -6.41 -12.10 -10.09
CA VAL A 199 -6.08 -11.29 -8.91
C VAL A 199 -7.00 -11.59 -7.71
N ARG A 200 -8.21 -12.11 -7.95
CA ARG A 200 -9.14 -12.57 -6.89
C ARG A 200 -8.73 -13.89 -6.23
N GLN A 201 -7.71 -14.57 -6.76
CA GLN A 201 -7.06 -15.73 -6.15
C GLN A 201 -5.67 -15.34 -5.61
N HIS A 202 -4.88 -14.61 -6.41
CA HIS A 202 -3.53 -14.18 -6.04
C HIS A 202 -3.52 -13.25 -4.81
N LEU A 203 -4.29 -12.16 -4.82
CA LEU A 203 -4.20 -11.15 -3.75
C LEU A 203 -4.67 -11.68 -2.38
N PRO A 204 -5.73 -12.51 -2.27
CA PRO A 204 -6.06 -13.15 -0.99
C PRO A 204 -5.00 -14.12 -0.48
N ALA A 205 -4.35 -14.89 -1.36
CA ALA A 205 -3.25 -15.77 -0.96
C ALA A 205 -2.00 -14.99 -0.54
N TRP A 206 -1.69 -13.88 -1.21
CA TRP A 206 -0.63 -12.98 -0.76
C TRP A 206 -0.96 -12.32 0.58
N TRP A 207 -2.21 -11.90 0.80
CA TRP A 207 -2.63 -11.31 2.06
C TRP A 207 -2.60 -12.32 3.22
N GLU A 208 -2.96 -13.58 2.97
CA GLU A 208 -2.82 -14.68 3.91
C GLU A 208 -1.35 -14.92 4.30
N LEU A 209 -0.44 -14.97 3.32
CA LEU A 209 1.01 -15.07 3.57
C LEU A 209 1.55 -13.85 4.35
N TYR A 210 1.11 -12.64 4.01
CA TYR A 210 1.48 -11.42 4.73
C TYR A 210 1.01 -11.46 6.19
N VAL A 211 -0.24 -11.88 6.45
CA VAL A 211 -0.79 -12.00 7.82
C VAL A 211 -0.07 -13.08 8.61
N PHE A 212 0.25 -14.23 8.01
CA PHE A 212 1.10 -15.25 8.63
C PHE A 212 2.45 -14.65 9.06
N THR A 213 3.19 -14.07 8.10
CA THR A 213 4.51 -13.45 8.31
C THR A 213 4.45 -12.38 9.40
N LEU A 214 3.39 -11.57 9.41
CA LEU A 214 3.20 -10.50 10.39
C LEU A 214 3.10 -11.05 11.83
N PHE A 215 2.37 -12.15 12.05
CA PHE A 215 2.28 -12.77 13.37
C PHE A 215 3.54 -13.56 13.74
N ASP A 216 4.25 -14.12 12.75
CA ASP A 216 5.51 -14.86 12.94
C ASP A 216 6.65 -13.92 13.37
N CYS A 217 6.84 -12.79 12.67
CA CYS A 217 7.76 -11.73 13.09
C CYS A 217 7.40 -11.11 14.46
N LEU A 218 6.12 -11.20 14.87
CA LEU A 218 5.68 -10.81 16.21
C LEU A 218 5.91 -11.91 17.27
N GLY A 219 6.45 -13.07 16.91
CA GLY A 219 6.76 -14.18 17.81
C GLY A 219 5.50 -14.83 18.40
N TYR A 220 4.47 -15.03 17.58
CA TYR A 220 3.32 -15.88 17.91
C TYR A 220 3.57 -17.31 17.43
N ASP A 221 3.11 -18.30 18.19
CA ASP A 221 2.85 -19.63 17.67
C ASP A 221 1.60 -19.58 16.76
N ILE A 222 1.69 -20.15 15.56
CA ILE A 222 0.64 -20.04 14.53
C ILE A 222 0.19 -21.42 14.08
N LYS A 223 -1.05 -21.77 14.43
CA LYS A 223 -1.76 -22.89 13.83
C LYS A 223 -2.59 -22.41 12.65
N VAL A 224 -2.18 -22.78 11.43
CA VAL A 224 -2.96 -22.56 10.20
C VAL A 224 -4.17 -23.51 10.19
N HIS A 225 -5.30 -23.04 9.65
CA HIS A 225 -6.56 -23.79 9.54
C HIS A 225 -6.93 -24.64 10.78
N PRO A 226 -7.04 -24.01 11.97
CA PRO A 226 -7.39 -24.70 13.21
C PRO A 226 -8.82 -25.25 13.14
N GLU A 227 -9.06 -26.34 13.87
CA GLU A 227 -10.39 -26.92 13.99
C GLU A 227 -11.20 -26.18 15.05
N LEU A 228 -12.49 -25.98 14.79
CA LEU A 228 -13.42 -25.31 15.69
C LEU A 228 -14.53 -26.28 16.11
N SER A 229 -14.67 -26.48 17.42
CA SER A 229 -15.78 -27.24 17.99
C SER A 229 -17.13 -26.64 17.55
N GLY A 230 -17.96 -27.45 16.86
CA GLY A 230 -19.26 -27.01 16.37
C GLY A 230 -19.24 -26.14 15.11
N SER A 231 -18.15 -26.15 14.32
CA SER A 231 -18.07 -25.47 13.02
C SER A 231 -17.27 -26.30 12.00
N ASN A 232 -17.85 -26.52 10.81
CA ASN A 232 -17.12 -27.08 9.66
C ASN A 232 -16.23 -26.03 8.96
N ASN A 233 -16.44 -24.73 9.24
CA ASN A 233 -15.56 -23.67 8.79
C ASN A 233 -14.33 -23.59 9.70
N LYS A 234 -13.16 -23.53 9.10
CA LYS A 234 -11.88 -23.28 9.78
C LYS A 234 -11.50 -21.79 9.61
N PRO A 235 -11.00 -21.10 10.65
CA PRO A 235 -10.28 -19.84 10.53
C PRO A 235 -9.07 -19.98 9.60
N ASP A 236 -8.53 -18.87 9.12
CA ASP A 236 -7.24 -18.92 8.43
C ASP A 236 -6.11 -19.24 9.41
N PHE A 237 -6.11 -18.62 10.61
CA PHE A 237 -5.14 -18.88 11.67
C PHE A 237 -5.75 -18.92 13.09
N LEU A 238 -5.11 -19.65 13.99
CA LEU A 238 -5.13 -19.44 15.45
C LEU A 238 -3.71 -19.03 15.85
N VAL A 239 -3.58 -17.83 16.44
CA VAL A 239 -2.28 -17.30 16.88
C VAL A 239 -2.24 -17.24 18.40
N THR A 240 -1.14 -17.67 19.01
CA THR A 240 -0.98 -17.75 20.47
C THR A 240 0.38 -17.21 20.92
N LYS A 241 0.40 -16.37 21.96
CA LYS A 241 1.62 -15.83 22.58
C LYS A 241 1.41 -15.61 24.07
N GLY A 242 2.08 -16.39 24.90
CA GLY A 242 1.86 -16.39 26.35
C GLY A 242 0.41 -16.79 26.68
N SER A 243 -0.31 -15.92 27.39
CA SER A 243 -1.74 -16.09 27.69
C SER A 243 -2.69 -15.58 26.60
N SER A 244 -2.19 -14.82 25.62
CA SER A 244 -3.00 -14.30 24.52
C SER A 244 -3.21 -15.36 23.45
N SER A 245 -4.46 -15.64 23.07
CA SER A 245 -4.82 -16.59 22.01
C SER A 245 -6.05 -16.11 21.27
N MET A 246 -6.00 -16.07 19.94
CA MET A 246 -7.02 -15.43 19.10
C MET A 246 -7.09 -16.04 17.70
N TYR A 247 -8.29 -16.07 17.11
CA TYR A 247 -8.47 -16.45 15.71
C TYR A 247 -8.23 -15.25 14.80
N VAL A 248 -7.54 -15.49 13.68
CA VAL A 248 -7.29 -14.48 12.66
C VAL A 248 -7.84 -14.97 11.33
N GLU A 249 -8.59 -14.10 10.66
CA GLU A 249 -9.33 -14.38 9.43
C GLU A 249 -8.95 -13.34 8.37
N ALA A 250 -8.23 -13.75 7.33
CA ALA A 250 -7.73 -12.90 6.26
C ALA A 250 -8.84 -12.59 5.23
N ALA A 251 -8.98 -11.33 4.83
CA ALA A 251 -9.97 -10.90 3.85
C ALA A 251 -9.41 -9.84 2.90
N VAL A 252 -9.83 -9.91 1.63
CA VAL A 252 -9.57 -8.86 0.64
C VAL A 252 -10.90 -8.27 0.19
N MET A 253 -11.03 -6.96 0.29
CA MET A 253 -12.14 -6.20 -0.28
C MET A 253 -11.78 -5.70 -1.68
N PHE A 254 -12.38 -6.26 -2.71
CA PHE A 254 -12.24 -5.79 -4.10
C PHE A 254 -13.19 -4.62 -4.38
N ASN A 255 -12.83 -3.44 -3.92
CA ASN A 255 -13.60 -2.21 -4.11
C ASN A 255 -13.31 -1.51 -5.45
N GLY A 256 -14.36 -0.87 -5.99
CA GLY A 256 -14.41 -0.44 -7.37
C GLY A 256 -14.60 -1.60 -8.34
N GLU A 257 -14.81 -1.28 -9.62
CA GLU A 257 -14.90 -2.27 -10.69
C GLU A 257 -13.52 -2.50 -11.29
N LEU A 258 -12.99 -3.73 -11.18
CA LEU A 258 -11.78 -4.12 -11.92
C LEU A 258 -11.96 -3.81 -13.41
N ASP A 259 -10.86 -3.40 -14.04
CA ASP A 259 -10.84 -3.17 -15.47
C ASP A 259 -11.11 -4.46 -16.23
N SER A 260 -11.87 -4.33 -17.32
CA SER A 260 -12.21 -5.48 -18.14
C SER A 260 -10.99 -5.94 -18.92
N ASP A 261 -10.98 -7.22 -19.27
CA ASP A 261 -9.97 -7.81 -20.14
C ASP A 261 -9.76 -7.00 -21.45
N ALA A 262 -10.83 -6.45 -22.02
CA ALA A 262 -10.75 -5.61 -23.20
C ALA A 262 -10.23 -4.19 -22.92
N TRP A 263 -10.51 -3.60 -21.75
CA TRP A 263 -9.98 -2.30 -21.32
C TRP A 263 -8.46 -2.37 -21.13
N ASN A 264 -7.98 -3.38 -20.39
CA ASN A 264 -6.56 -3.61 -20.16
C ASN A 264 -5.81 -3.88 -21.48
N TRP A 265 -6.44 -4.62 -22.40
CA TRP A 265 -5.92 -4.81 -23.75
C TRP A 265 -5.75 -3.49 -24.53
N VAL A 266 -6.70 -2.54 -24.43
CA VAL A 266 -6.56 -1.21 -25.06
C VAL A 266 -5.37 -0.46 -24.46
N CYS A 267 -5.26 -0.40 -23.13
CA CYS A 267 -4.12 0.23 -22.44
C CYS A 267 -2.77 -0.39 -22.85
N ASP A 268 -2.70 -1.71 -23.02
CA ASP A 268 -1.51 -2.39 -23.51
C ASP A 268 -1.20 -2.08 -24.98
N CYS A 269 -2.22 -2.02 -25.86
CA CYS A 269 -2.03 -1.65 -27.27
C CYS A 269 -1.52 -0.20 -27.42
N VAL A 270 -2.07 0.74 -26.65
CA VAL A 270 -1.63 2.14 -26.68
C VAL A 270 -0.19 2.28 -26.16
N ASN A 271 0.23 1.50 -25.16
CA ASN A 271 1.63 1.47 -24.71
C ASN A 271 2.58 0.78 -25.70
N ASP A 272 2.08 -0.14 -26.53
CA ASP A 272 2.86 -0.77 -27.60
C ASP A 272 3.11 0.17 -28.78
N ALA A 273 2.27 1.19 -29.01
CA ALA A 273 2.55 2.25 -29.99
C ALA A 273 3.82 3.05 -29.66
N LYS A 274 4.44 3.64 -30.69
CA LYS A 274 5.76 4.28 -30.61
C LYS A 274 5.72 5.71 -31.15
N ASN A 275 6.07 6.66 -30.28
CA ASN A 275 6.45 8.01 -30.68
C ASN A 275 7.57 8.50 -29.72
N PRO A 276 8.67 9.08 -30.21
CA PRO A 276 9.77 9.56 -29.35
C PRO A 276 9.53 10.95 -28.75
N ASP A 277 8.56 11.69 -29.27
CA ASP A 277 8.35 13.13 -29.08
C ASP A 277 7.06 13.46 -28.30
N PHE A 278 6.14 12.50 -28.16
CA PHE A 278 4.87 12.65 -27.46
C PHE A 278 4.57 11.45 -26.55
N MET A 279 4.00 11.75 -25.39
CA MET A 279 3.17 10.83 -24.61
C MET A 279 1.69 11.14 -24.88
N VAL A 280 0.77 10.31 -24.40
CA VAL A 280 -0.67 10.54 -24.53
C VAL A 280 -1.41 10.43 -23.21
N ASP A 281 -2.35 11.34 -22.98
CA ASP A 281 -3.44 11.09 -22.05
C ASP A 281 -4.53 10.34 -22.82
N LEU A 282 -5.04 9.26 -22.23
CA LEU A 282 -6.06 8.40 -22.84
C LEU A 282 -7.38 8.53 -22.09
N GLU A 283 -8.45 8.92 -22.78
CA GLU A 283 -9.83 8.79 -22.33
C GLU A 283 -10.55 7.70 -23.14
N ILE A 284 -11.38 6.89 -22.49
CA ILE A 284 -12.21 5.88 -23.16
C ILE A 284 -13.67 6.35 -23.06
N ARG A 285 -14.14 7.10 -24.06
CA ARG A 285 -15.51 7.66 -24.08
C ARG A 285 -16.58 6.60 -24.24
N SER A 286 -16.30 5.55 -25.00
CA SER A 286 -17.20 4.42 -25.20
C SER A 286 -16.40 3.13 -25.17
N PRO A 287 -16.47 2.33 -24.09
CA PRO A 287 -15.84 1.02 -24.04
C PRO A 287 -16.64 0.01 -24.86
N GLY A 288 -15.97 -0.64 -25.80
CA GLY A 288 -16.56 -1.72 -26.60
C GLY A 288 -16.67 -3.05 -25.86
N LYS A 289 -17.41 -4.00 -26.44
CA LYS A 289 -17.72 -5.30 -25.82
C LYS A 289 -16.63 -6.36 -26.01
N GLN A 290 -15.78 -6.20 -27.01
CA GLN A 290 -14.73 -7.15 -27.37
C GLN A 290 -13.39 -6.44 -27.52
N ARG A 291 -12.28 -7.21 -27.48
CA ARG A 291 -10.95 -6.67 -27.77
C ARG A 291 -10.88 -6.18 -29.23
N PRO A 292 -10.56 -4.91 -29.50
CA PRO A 292 -10.23 -4.45 -30.86
C PRO A 292 -8.91 -5.07 -31.31
N ARG A 293 -8.64 -5.12 -32.62
CA ARG A 293 -7.34 -5.61 -33.11
C ARG A 293 -6.26 -4.58 -32.80
N ALA A 294 -5.12 -5.00 -32.24
CA ALA A 294 -4.04 -4.08 -31.82
C ALA A 294 -3.61 -3.08 -32.91
N ARG A 295 -3.50 -3.54 -34.17
CA ARG A 295 -3.15 -2.68 -35.33
C ARG A 295 -4.15 -1.55 -35.58
N ASP A 296 -5.43 -1.74 -35.23
CA ASP A 296 -6.50 -0.77 -35.43
C ASP A 296 -6.48 0.32 -34.32
N ILE A 297 -5.69 0.13 -33.26
CA ILE A 297 -5.33 1.15 -32.27
C ILE A 297 -3.98 1.78 -32.62
N ILE A 298 -2.95 0.94 -32.77
CA ILE A 298 -1.55 1.36 -32.87
C ILE A 298 -1.30 2.22 -34.12
N ALA A 299 -1.63 1.71 -35.31
CA ALA A 299 -1.25 2.40 -36.55
C ALA A 299 -1.98 3.75 -36.75
N PRO A 300 -3.28 3.90 -36.41
CA PRO A 300 -3.93 5.22 -36.41
C PRO A 300 -3.33 6.20 -35.41
N LEU A 301 -2.99 5.73 -34.20
CA LEU A 301 -2.39 6.55 -33.15
C LEU A 301 -0.98 7.04 -33.53
N GLU A 302 -0.11 6.12 -33.97
CA GLU A 302 1.24 6.45 -34.44
C GLU A 302 1.20 7.42 -35.63
N LYS A 303 0.28 7.21 -36.59
CA LYS A 303 0.09 8.10 -37.73
C LYS A 303 -0.33 9.51 -37.31
N TRP A 304 -1.21 9.65 -36.31
CA TRP A 304 -1.61 10.95 -35.80
C TRP A 304 -0.46 11.65 -35.07
N LEU A 305 0.20 10.97 -34.14
CA LEU A 305 1.33 11.53 -33.38
C LEU A 305 2.50 11.94 -34.31
N ALA A 306 2.77 11.16 -35.36
CA ALA A 306 3.78 11.48 -36.37
C ALA A 306 3.39 12.66 -37.31
N SER A 307 2.16 13.17 -37.23
CA SER A 307 1.72 14.37 -37.96
C SER A 307 1.84 15.67 -37.14
N LEU A 308 2.23 15.57 -35.87
CA LEU A 308 2.40 16.69 -34.95
C LEU A 308 3.88 17.10 -34.83
N ASP A 309 4.12 18.36 -34.51
CA ASP A 309 5.44 18.92 -34.20
C ASP A 309 5.51 19.22 -32.68
N ALA A 310 6.33 18.49 -31.94
CA ALA A 310 6.40 18.61 -30.48
C ALA A 310 6.99 19.94 -30.00
N ASP A 311 7.91 20.55 -30.74
CA ASP A 311 8.48 21.85 -30.36
C ASP A 311 7.49 22.98 -30.61
N ARG A 312 6.70 22.88 -31.69
CA ARG A 312 5.56 23.76 -31.91
C ARG A 312 4.49 23.61 -30.82
N VAL A 313 4.14 22.39 -30.43
CA VAL A 313 3.13 22.15 -29.38
C VAL A 313 3.58 22.69 -28.02
N ILE A 314 4.87 22.59 -27.68
CA ILE A 314 5.44 23.22 -26.46
C ILE A 314 5.28 24.75 -26.52
N ALA A 315 5.56 25.38 -27.66
CA ALA A 315 5.41 26.82 -27.84
C ALA A 315 3.94 27.28 -27.76
N GLU A 316 3.01 26.54 -28.38
CA GLU A 316 1.58 26.81 -28.31
C GLU A 316 1.02 26.63 -26.88
N GLN A 317 1.44 25.58 -26.17
CA GLN A 317 1.09 25.35 -24.77
C GLN A 317 1.60 26.48 -23.85
N ALA A 318 2.85 26.95 -24.05
CA ALA A 318 3.41 28.07 -23.31
C ALA A 318 2.67 29.41 -23.57
N ALA A 319 2.03 29.54 -24.74
CA ALA A 319 1.14 30.64 -25.07
C ALA A 319 -0.32 30.43 -24.58
N GLY A 320 -0.59 29.37 -23.81
CA GLY A 320 -1.89 29.10 -23.20
C GLY A 320 -2.90 28.38 -24.11
N HIS A 321 -2.47 27.84 -25.26
CA HIS A 321 -3.33 27.04 -26.12
C HIS A 321 -3.51 25.62 -25.56
N PRO A 322 -4.66 24.96 -25.80
CA PRO A 322 -4.86 23.58 -25.41
C PRO A 322 -3.94 22.64 -26.19
N LEU A 323 -3.58 21.51 -25.57
CA LEU A 323 -2.81 20.45 -26.23
C LEU A 323 -3.58 19.83 -27.41
N PRO A 324 -2.90 19.31 -28.44
CA PRO A 324 -3.54 18.63 -29.55
C PRO A 324 -4.36 17.44 -29.07
N HIS A 325 -5.62 17.38 -29.48
CA HIS A 325 -6.57 16.33 -29.15
C HIS A 325 -7.06 15.64 -30.42
N THR A 326 -7.33 14.34 -30.32
CA THR A 326 -8.04 13.60 -31.36
C THR A 326 -8.93 12.50 -30.78
N GLN A 327 -9.92 12.08 -31.55
CA GLN A 327 -10.75 10.91 -31.27
C GLN A 327 -10.55 9.88 -32.39
N LEU A 328 -10.15 8.67 -32.02
CA LEU A 328 -9.95 7.55 -32.93
C LEU A 328 -10.88 6.40 -32.54
N THR A 329 -11.35 5.65 -33.52
CA THR A 329 -12.23 4.49 -33.32
C THR A 329 -11.51 3.18 -33.59
N ALA A 330 -11.78 2.17 -32.77
CA ALA A 330 -11.24 0.83 -32.93
C ALA A 330 -12.37 -0.20 -32.74
N GLY A 331 -13.08 -0.51 -33.83
CA GLY A 331 -14.31 -1.28 -33.76
C GLY A 331 -15.44 -0.49 -33.11
N ASP A 332 -16.01 -0.99 -32.01
CA ASP A 332 -17.03 -0.32 -31.18
C ASP A 332 -16.43 0.58 -30.08
N TRP A 333 -15.10 0.70 -30.00
CA TRP A 333 -14.41 1.58 -29.06
C TRP A 333 -14.26 3.00 -29.61
N ILE A 334 -14.51 3.98 -28.75
CA ILE A 334 -14.20 5.39 -28.97
C ILE A 334 -13.12 5.80 -27.98
N LEU A 335 -11.94 6.11 -28.51
CA LEU A 335 -10.71 6.42 -27.77
C LEU A 335 -10.31 7.87 -28.05
N ASP A 336 -10.26 8.67 -27.00
CA ASP A 336 -9.83 10.06 -27.05
C ASP A 336 -8.38 10.15 -26.57
N TYR A 337 -7.55 10.90 -27.29
CA TYR A 337 -6.14 11.08 -27.01
C TYR A 337 -5.81 12.57 -26.94
N THR A 338 -5.08 12.96 -25.91
CA THR A 338 -4.42 14.28 -25.82
C THR A 338 -2.91 14.06 -25.93
N ALA A 339 -2.26 14.73 -26.88
CA ALA A 339 -0.82 14.60 -27.11
C ALA A 339 -0.04 15.49 -26.15
N VAL A 340 0.68 14.89 -25.21
CA VAL A 340 1.53 15.56 -24.22
C VAL A 340 2.97 15.59 -24.77
N PRO A 341 3.55 16.76 -25.10
CA PRO A 341 4.86 16.81 -25.72
C PRO A 341 5.97 16.42 -24.74
N VAL A 342 6.90 15.60 -25.22
CA VAL A 342 8.13 15.25 -24.51
C VAL A 342 9.17 16.36 -24.70
N ARG A 343 9.68 16.87 -23.57
CA ARG A 343 10.77 17.86 -23.53
C ARG A 343 11.98 17.37 -24.36
N PRO A 344 12.64 18.23 -25.15
CA PRO A 344 13.75 17.83 -26.03
C PRO A 344 14.88 17.05 -25.33
N ASP A 345 15.24 17.43 -24.09
CA ASP A 345 16.28 16.76 -23.28
C ASP A 345 15.92 15.32 -22.85
N ARG A 346 14.67 14.90 -23.06
CA ARG A 346 14.17 13.57 -22.72
C ARG A 346 13.78 12.72 -23.93
N ARG A 347 13.72 13.25 -25.16
CA ARG A 347 13.20 12.51 -26.32
C ARG A 347 13.98 11.21 -26.58
N GLY A 348 13.29 10.18 -27.07
CA GLY A 348 13.88 8.85 -27.31
C GLY A 348 14.21 8.02 -26.06
N THR A 349 14.19 8.56 -24.83
CA THR A 349 14.32 7.73 -23.61
C THR A 349 13.15 6.74 -23.50
N PRO A 350 13.39 5.43 -23.25
CA PRO A 350 12.34 4.43 -23.11
C PRO A 350 11.32 4.79 -22.03
N ARG A 351 10.02 4.65 -22.37
CA ARG A 351 8.88 4.92 -21.47
C ARG A 351 7.62 4.19 -21.93
N ARG A 352 6.59 4.22 -21.09
CA ARG A 352 5.20 3.94 -21.48
C ARG A 352 4.62 5.13 -22.24
N LEU A 353 3.86 4.90 -23.32
CA LEU A 353 3.29 5.98 -24.11
C LEU A 353 2.19 6.74 -23.35
N ILE A 354 1.41 6.04 -22.53
CA ILE A 354 0.36 6.67 -21.72
C ILE A 354 0.98 7.46 -20.55
N ALA A 355 0.71 8.76 -20.50
CA ALA A 355 0.96 9.64 -19.36
C ALA A 355 -0.18 9.50 -18.34
N ILE A 356 -1.36 10.02 -18.65
CA ILE A 356 -2.57 9.85 -17.82
C ILE A 356 -3.43 8.71 -18.37
N TYR A 357 -3.71 7.74 -17.50
CA TYR A 357 -4.58 6.60 -17.80
C TYR A 357 -6.06 6.97 -17.75
N PRO A 358 -6.93 6.28 -18.53
CA PRO A 358 -8.36 6.51 -18.50
C PRO A 358 -8.89 6.17 -17.11
N THR A 359 -9.52 7.15 -16.46
CA THR A 359 -10.16 6.96 -15.16
C THR A 359 -11.64 6.65 -15.34
N LYS A 360 -12.15 5.71 -14.55
CA LYS A 360 -13.60 5.48 -14.42
C LYS A 360 -14.22 6.54 -13.51
N PRO A 361 -15.51 6.89 -13.69
CA PRO A 361 -16.22 7.77 -12.76
C PRO A 361 -16.14 7.26 -11.32
N ALA A 362 -15.84 8.16 -10.37
CA ALA A 362 -15.74 7.81 -8.95
C ALA A 362 -17.08 7.26 -8.42
N GLN A 363 -17.03 6.05 -7.85
CA GLN A 363 -18.21 5.37 -7.32
C GLN A 363 -18.33 5.59 -5.80
N PHE A 364 -18.77 6.79 -5.40
CA PHE A 364 -18.94 7.15 -4.00
C PHE A 364 -19.90 6.22 -3.24
N GLY A 365 -19.60 5.94 -1.96
CA GLY A 365 -20.48 5.22 -1.01
C GLY A 365 -20.44 3.69 -1.05
N LYS A 366 -19.91 3.05 -2.11
CA LYS A 366 -19.87 1.57 -2.19
C LYS A 366 -18.92 0.91 -1.18
N ASP A 367 -17.85 1.60 -0.77
CA ASP A 367 -16.84 1.07 0.16
C ASP A 367 -17.44 0.69 1.53
N VAL A 368 -18.29 1.55 2.09
CA VAL A 368 -18.98 1.33 3.37
C VAL A 368 -19.85 0.06 3.30
N GLU A 369 -20.65 -0.08 2.26
CA GLU A 369 -21.52 -1.25 2.05
C GLU A 369 -20.69 -2.53 1.86
N GLN A 370 -19.59 -2.45 1.12
CA GLN A 370 -18.75 -3.60 0.82
C GLN A 370 -17.91 -4.06 2.01
N LEU A 371 -17.44 -3.14 2.86
CA LEU A 371 -16.85 -3.45 4.16
C LEU A 371 -17.88 -4.13 5.06
N ARG A 372 -19.06 -3.54 5.23
CA ARG A 372 -20.15 -4.13 6.03
C ARG A 372 -20.56 -5.52 5.52
N LYS A 373 -20.60 -5.74 4.21
CA LYS A 373 -20.87 -7.06 3.59
C LYS A 373 -19.75 -8.07 3.86
N THR A 374 -18.49 -7.63 3.83
CA THR A 374 -17.31 -8.45 4.14
C THR A 374 -17.32 -8.88 5.61
N LEU A 375 -17.54 -7.93 6.53
CA LEU A 375 -17.64 -8.17 7.97
C LEU A 375 -18.82 -9.10 8.31
N ASN A 376 -20.01 -8.88 7.75
CA ASN A 376 -21.15 -9.78 7.90
C ASN A 376 -20.84 -11.21 7.43
N LYS A 377 -20.15 -11.37 6.29
CA LYS A 377 -19.75 -12.68 5.78
C LYS A 377 -18.76 -13.38 6.73
N LYS A 378 -17.75 -12.66 7.23
CA LYS A 378 -16.70 -13.23 8.10
C LYS A 378 -17.21 -13.51 9.52
N GLY A 379 -17.89 -12.56 10.17
CA GLY A 379 -18.50 -12.77 11.49
C GLY A 379 -19.65 -13.80 11.48
N GLY A 380 -20.26 -14.04 10.33
CA GLY A 380 -21.24 -15.11 10.12
C GLY A 380 -20.66 -16.51 9.84
N LYS A 381 -19.35 -16.65 9.55
CA LYS A 381 -18.72 -17.96 9.26
C LYS A 381 -18.74 -18.89 10.47
N TYR A 382 -18.44 -18.32 11.63
CA TYR A 382 -18.30 -19.03 12.88
C TYR A 382 -19.55 -18.77 13.71
N ASN A 383 -19.91 -19.75 14.55
CA ASN A 383 -20.82 -19.51 15.67
C ASN A 383 -20.13 -18.54 16.66
N THR A 384 -20.69 -18.30 17.85
CA THR A 384 -19.96 -17.52 18.87
C THR A 384 -18.60 -18.20 19.13
N PRO A 385 -17.46 -17.57 18.78
CA PRO A 385 -16.16 -18.21 18.97
C PRO A 385 -15.83 -18.27 20.47
N ASP A 386 -14.98 -19.21 20.88
CA ASP A 386 -14.51 -19.35 22.27
C ASP A 386 -13.30 -18.46 22.60
N ARG A 387 -12.77 -17.75 21.59
CA ARG A 387 -11.67 -16.79 21.68
C ARG A 387 -12.00 -15.53 20.90
N PRO A 388 -11.25 -14.42 21.10
CA PRO A 388 -11.34 -13.26 20.23
C PRO A 388 -11.14 -13.60 18.76
N LEU A 389 -11.93 -12.98 17.88
CA LEU A 389 -11.83 -13.13 16.42
C LEU A 389 -11.42 -11.80 15.80
N VAL A 390 -10.28 -11.80 15.10
CA VAL A 390 -9.78 -10.64 14.36
C VAL A 390 -9.91 -10.89 12.88
N VAL A 391 -10.57 -9.96 12.17
CA VAL A 391 -10.61 -10.02 10.70
C VAL A 391 -9.52 -9.10 10.16
N ALA A 392 -8.49 -9.68 9.57
CA ALA A 392 -7.43 -8.93 8.91
C ALA A 392 -7.89 -8.57 7.49
N ILE A 393 -8.17 -7.29 7.24
CA ILE A 393 -8.74 -6.80 5.97
C ILE A 393 -7.71 -5.96 5.22
N THR A 394 -7.45 -6.30 3.95
CA THR A 394 -6.86 -5.37 2.98
C THR A 394 -7.86 -5.02 1.88
N THR A 395 -7.64 -3.89 1.21
CA THR A 395 -8.47 -3.41 0.09
C THR A 395 -7.75 -3.54 -1.25
N TRP A 396 -8.51 -3.53 -2.34
CA TRP A 396 -7.96 -3.44 -3.69
C TRP A 396 -7.45 -2.01 -3.96
N ASN A 397 -8.32 -1.02 -3.79
CA ASN A 397 -8.01 0.40 -3.84
C ASN A 397 -8.05 1.01 -2.44
N SER A 398 -7.30 2.09 -2.19
CA SER A 398 -7.38 2.79 -0.90
C SER A 398 -8.77 3.37 -0.67
N ILE A 399 -9.19 3.40 0.59
CA ILE A 399 -10.48 3.97 1.01
C ILE A 399 -10.27 5.14 1.98
N HIS A 400 -11.28 6.00 2.14
CA HIS A 400 -11.16 7.05 3.14
C HIS A 400 -11.28 6.47 4.55
N LYS A 401 -10.54 7.02 5.52
CA LYS A 401 -10.63 6.56 6.92
C LYS A 401 -12.03 6.75 7.51
N ASP A 402 -12.79 7.72 7.02
CA ASP A 402 -14.18 7.90 7.43
C ASP A 402 -15.12 6.81 6.90
N ASP A 403 -14.85 6.22 5.73
CA ASP A 403 -15.63 5.09 5.20
C ASP A 403 -15.42 3.85 6.06
N LEU A 404 -14.18 3.60 6.50
CA LEU A 404 -13.87 2.55 7.46
C LEU A 404 -14.54 2.81 8.82
N ARG A 405 -14.43 4.02 9.35
CA ARG A 405 -15.10 4.43 10.59
C ARG A 405 -16.62 4.25 10.50
N GLU A 406 -17.23 4.65 9.38
CA GLU A 406 -18.67 4.55 9.15
C GLU A 406 -19.12 3.10 8.95
N ALA A 407 -18.33 2.28 8.25
CA ALA A 407 -18.58 0.85 8.12
C ALA A 407 -18.58 0.15 9.48
N LEU A 408 -17.63 0.51 10.36
CA LEU A 408 -17.47 -0.08 11.68
C LEU A 408 -18.49 0.46 12.70
N PHE A 409 -18.53 1.77 12.93
CA PHE A 409 -19.28 2.39 14.04
C PHE A 409 -20.55 3.14 13.63
N GLY A 410 -20.78 3.35 12.33
CA GLY A 410 -21.99 4.00 11.82
C GLY A 410 -21.78 5.43 11.31
N SER A 411 -22.80 5.86 10.56
CA SER A 411 -22.83 7.14 9.86
C SER A 411 -23.08 8.30 10.81
N ILE A 412 -22.35 9.40 10.61
CA ILE A 412 -22.58 10.65 11.35
C ILE A 412 -23.52 11.50 10.51
N LYS A 413 -24.65 11.92 11.08
CA LYS A 413 -25.66 12.75 10.40
C LYS A 413 -25.87 14.04 11.17
N LEU A 414 -26.16 15.13 10.45
CA LEU A 414 -26.60 16.37 11.08
C LEU A 414 -28.07 16.21 11.46
N ALA A 415 -28.37 16.12 12.75
CA ALA A 415 -29.72 16.25 13.27
C ALA A 415 -30.05 17.73 13.39
N VAL A 416 -31.11 18.16 12.70
CA VAL A 416 -31.61 19.53 12.75
C VAL A 416 -33.02 19.47 13.36
N PRO A 417 -33.24 20.03 14.58
CA PRO A 417 -34.57 20.12 15.16
C PRO A 417 -35.50 20.90 14.23
N ARG A 418 -36.71 20.39 13.99
CA ARG A 418 -37.68 21.05 13.09
C ARG A 418 -38.10 22.43 13.57
N ASP A 419 -38.10 22.62 14.89
CA ASP A 419 -38.62 23.83 15.54
C ASP A 419 -37.49 24.83 15.90
N ASN A 420 -36.22 24.42 15.77
CA ASN A 420 -35.07 25.30 15.91
C ASN A 420 -33.90 24.85 15.01
N LEU A 421 -33.72 25.52 13.87
CA LEU A 421 -32.68 25.17 12.89
C LEU A 421 -31.25 25.50 13.38
N ASP A 422 -31.11 26.40 14.35
CA ASP A 422 -29.81 26.83 14.90
C ASP A 422 -29.21 25.80 15.88
N GLU A 423 -29.98 24.82 16.34
CA GLU A 423 -29.55 23.71 17.21
C GLU A 423 -29.09 22.46 16.43
N ALA A 424 -28.65 22.66 15.18
CA ALA A 424 -28.11 21.59 14.34
C ALA A 424 -26.85 20.94 14.95
N HIS A 425 -26.92 19.65 15.25
CA HIS A 425 -25.83 18.90 15.90
C HIS A 425 -25.58 17.55 15.24
N PHE A 426 -24.34 17.07 15.30
CA PHE A 426 -23.98 15.78 14.72
C PHE A 426 -24.39 14.62 15.64
N VAL A 427 -25.12 13.65 15.09
CA VAL A 427 -25.62 12.46 15.77
C VAL A 427 -25.09 11.21 15.07
N HIS A 428 -24.64 10.24 15.86
CA HIS A 428 -24.25 8.92 15.37
C HIS A 428 -25.49 8.07 15.09
N THR A 429 -25.61 7.60 13.85
CA THR A 429 -26.62 6.61 13.48
C THR A 429 -26.09 5.22 13.87
N PRO A 430 -26.86 4.36 14.56
CA PRO A 430 -26.45 3.01 14.92
C PRO A 430 -26.54 2.03 13.73
N ASP A 431 -26.05 2.43 12.56
CA ASP A 431 -26.09 1.64 11.31
C ASP A 431 -24.77 0.94 10.97
N GLY A 432 -23.71 1.16 11.76
CA GLY A 432 -22.42 0.47 11.63
C GLY A 432 -22.50 -1.06 11.78
N TYR A 433 -21.40 -1.76 11.54
CA TYR A 433 -21.31 -3.20 11.78
C TYR A 433 -21.22 -3.53 13.28
N TRP A 434 -20.44 -2.77 14.03
CA TRP A 434 -20.38 -2.84 15.49
C TRP A 434 -21.43 -1.92 16.09
N ARG A 435 -22.21 -2.46 17.06
CA ARG A 435 -23.30 -1.76 17.71
C ARG A 435 -23.37 -2.17 19.19
N PRO A 436 -23.72 -1.25 20.11
CA PRO A 436 -24.06 -1.64 21.47
C PRO A 436 -25.39 -2.42 21.51
N GLY A 437 -25.46 -3.45 22.36
CA GLY A 437 -26.67 -4.21 22.62
C GLY A 437 -26.79 -5.56 21.91
N ALA A 438 -28.00 -6.11 21.88
CA ALA A 438 -28.26 -7.52 21.63
C ALA A 438 -28.32 -7.96 20.14
N ASP A 439 -27.64 -7.27 19.21
CA ASP A 439 -27.40 -7.83 17.88
C ASP A 439 -26.17 -8.76 17.94
N PRO A 440 -26.35 -10.10 17.88
CA PRO A 440 -25.27 -11.05 18.11
C PRO A 440 -24.34 -11.19 16.91
N ARG A 441 -24.43 -10.33 15.87
CA ARG A 441 -23.58 -10.38 14.68
C ARG A 441 -22.35 -9.50 14.84
N GLY A 442 -22.54 -8.22 15.18
CA GLY A 442 -21.45 -7.25 15.33
C GLY A 442 -20.46 -7.65 16.42
N SER A 443 -20.96 -8.19 17.54
CA SER A 443 -20.17 -8.58 18.72
C SER A 443 -19.30 -9.82 18.55
N ARG A 444 -19.37 -10.53 17.40
CA ARG A 444 -18.53 -11.71 17.13
C ARG A 444 -17.12 -11.37 16.68
N ILE A 445 -16.94 -10.22 16.03
CA ILE A 445 -15.62 -9.74 15.61
C ILE A 445 -15.08 -8.83 16.72
N SER A 446 -13.98 -9.24 17.33
CA SER A 446 -13.30 -8.53 18.42
C SER A 446 -12.48 -7.34 17.92
N ALA A 447 -11.87 -7.47 16.73
CA ALA A 447 -11.14 -6.38 16.10
C ALA A 447 -11.07 -6.56 14.57
N VAL A 448 -10.75 -5.48 13.87
CA VAL A 448 -10.35 -5.49 12.47
C VAL A 448 -8.91 -4.99 12.38
N LEU A 449 -8.03 -5.80 11.77
CA LEU A 449 -6.65 -5.41 11.49
C LEU A 449 -6.60 -4.92 10.03
N PHE A 450 -6.55 -3.61 9.84
CA PHE A 450 -6.80 -2.97 8.55
C PHE A 450 -5.52 -2.55 7.82
N GLY A 451 -5.23 -3.20 6.71
CA GLY A 451 -4.14 -2.86 5.78
C GLY A 451 -4.68 -2.11 4.56
N ASP A 452 -4.59 -0.79 4.53
CA ASP A 452 -5.07 -0.01 3.37
C ASP A 452 -4.26 -0.28 2.09
N ALA A 453 -4.90 -0.84 1.06
CA ALA A 453 -4.35 -1.10 -0.28
C ALA A 453 -2.95 -1.74 -0.35
N MET A 454 -2.64 -2.69 0.54
CA MET A 454 -1.29 -3.24 0.66
C MET A 454 -0.86 -4.09 -0.55
N ARG A 455 0.45 -4.14 -0.83
CA ARG A 455 1.08 -4.90 -1.92
C ARG A 455 2.42 -5.49 -1.47
N ALA A 456 2.92 -6.51 -2.18
CA ALA A 456 4.18 -7.19 -1.86
C ALA A 456 5.40 -6.25 -1.81
N TRP A 457 5.46 -5.28 -2.73
CA TRP A 457 6.54 -4.29 -2.77
C TRP A 457 6.37 -3.12 -1.76
N SER A 458 5.25 -3.04 -1.04
CA SER A 458 4.95 -1.96 -0.08
C SER A 458 4.85 -2.44 1.37
N VAL A 459 5.35 -3.64 1.68
CA VAL A 459 5.22 -4.27 3.02
C VAL A 459 5.88 -3.48 4.14
N ALA A 460 7.02 -2.83 3.85
CA ALA A 460 7.76 -2.01 4.81
C ALA A 460 7.18 -0.58 5.00
N SER A 461 6.28 -0.13 4.12
CA SER A 461 5.83 1.27 4.06
C SER A 461 4.86 1.66 5.18
N LYS A 462 4.03 0.73 5.65
CA LYS A 462 3.09 0.95 6.78
C LYS A 462 2.66 -0.38 7.41
N LEU A 463 2.50 -0.39 8.73
CA LEU A 463 1.80 -1.47 9.42
C LEU A 463 0.28 -1.32 9.27
N PRO A 464 -0.50 -2.42 9.33
CA PRO A 464 -1.94 -2.36 9.50
C PRO A 464 -2.34 -1.62 10.79
N GLU A 465 -3.52 -1.01 10.78
CA GLU A 465 -4.11 -0.34 11.94
C GLU A 465 -5.12 -1.26 12.62
N LEU A 466 -5.03 -1.43 13.93
CA LEU A 466 -5.94 -2.28 14.72
C LEU A 466 -7.14 -1.47 15.19
N TRP A 467 -8.34 -1.82 14.71
CA TRP A 467 -9.60 -1.24 15.15
C TRP A 467 -10.27 -2.22 16.12
N ILE A 468 -10.52 -1.82 17.36
CA ILE A 468 -11.08 -2.71 18.41
C ILE A 468 -12.58 -2.45 18.56
N ASN A 469 -13.35 -3.54 18.68
CA ASN A 469 -14.77 -3.50 18.98
C ASN A 469 -14.99 -3.45 20.52
N PRO A 470 -15.47 -2.33 21.09
CA PRO A 470 -15.74 -2.24 22.53
C PRO A 470 -16.95 -3.09 22.97
N TRP A 471 -17.75 -3.60 22.03
CA TRP A 471 -18.95 -4.40 22.30
C TRP A 471 -18.79 -5.87 21.87
N ALA A 472 -17.56 -6.38 21.77
CA ALA A 472 -17.29 -7.77 21.45
C ALA A 472 -17.65 -8.73 22.60
N VAL A 473 -18.17 -9.91 22.28
CA VAL A 473 -18.41 -10.99 23.27
C VAL A 473 -17.09 -11.43 23.90
N ASN A 474 -16.06 -11.60 23.07
CA ASN A 474 -14.70 -11.86 23.49
C ASN A 474 -13.89 -10.57 23.26
N SER A 475 -13.71 -9.77 24.30
CA SER A 475 -12.91 -8.54 24.23
C SER A 475 -11.42 -8.85 24.00
N MET A 476 -10.69 -7.88 23.47
CA MET A 476 -9.24 -7.97 23.23
C MET A 476 -8.57 -6.66 23.67
N PRO A 477 -7.39 -6.70 24.31
CA PRO A 477 -6.57 -5.51 24.56
C PRO A 477 -6.00 -4.94 23.25
N SER A 478 -5.25 -3.84 23.35
CA SER A 478 -4.37 -3.42 22.25
C SER A 478 -3.31 -4.49 21.94
N LEU A 479 -2.86 -4.52 20.70
CA LEU A 479 -1.91 -5.50 20.19
C LEU A 479 -0.67 -4.76 19.67
N PRO A 480 0.35 -4.50 20.51
CA PRO A 480 1.59 -3.88 20.06
C PRO A 480 2.24 -4.72 18.94
N PRO A 481 2.85 -4.09 17.92
CA PRO A 481 3.14 -2.66 17.80
C PRO A 481 2.08 -1.85 17.03
N PHE A 482 0.90 -2.39 16.73
CA PHE A 482 -0.06 -1.74 15.84
C PHE A 482 -0.61 -0.43 16.42
N ALA A 483 -0.72 0.60 15.55
CA ALA A 483 -1.56 1.75 15.86
C ALA A 483 -2.98 1.26 16.15
N THR A 484 -3.55 1.66 17.29
CA THR A 484 -4.81 1.12 17.79
C THR A 484 -5.87 2.22 17.78
N VAL A 485 -7.08 1.90 17.31
CA VAL A 485 -8.25 2.78 17.29
C VAL A 485 -9.41 2.11 18.04
N VAL A 486 -10.00 2.83 18.99
CA VAL A 486 -11.14 2.37 19.81
C VAL A 486 -12.16 3.49 19.92
N VAL A 487 -13.46 3.17 20.02
CA VAL A 487 -14.47 4.16 20.46
C VAL A 487 -14.44 4.23 21.98
N GLY A 488 -14.22 5.43 22.52
CA GLY A 488 -14.36 5.73 23.94
C GLY A 488 -15.82 5.92 24.36
N ASP A 489 -16.06 6.02 25.66
CA ASP A 489 -17.41 6.09 26.25
C ASP A 489 -18.22 7.33 25.81
N ASP A 490 -17.54 8.38 25.33
CA ASP A 490 -18.17 9.59 24.78
C ASP A 490 -18.50 9.48 23.27
N GLY A 491 -18.33 8.30 22.68
CA GLY A 491 -18.55 8.02 21.26
C GLY A 491 -17.42 8.45 20.32
N LYS A 492 -16.36 9.11 20.83
CA LYS A 492 -15.24 9.57 20.00
C LYS A 492 -14.20 8.47 19.80
N LEU A 493 -13.42 8.57 18.72
CA LEU A 493 -12.28 7.69 18.49
C LEU A 493 -11.10 8.12 19.35
N ALA A 494 -10.66 7.24 20.25
CA ALA A 494 -9.33 7.27 20.83
C ALA A 494 -8.36 6.55 19.89
N ARG A 495 -7.18 7.14 19.68
CA ARG A 495 -6.11 6.57 18.86
C ARG A 495 -4.80 6.51 19.63
N THR A 496 -4.12 5.38 19.55
CA THR A 496 -2.74 5.18 20.01
C THR A 496 -1.87 4.93 18.80
N ASP A 497 -0.74 5.60 18.69
CA ASP A 497 0.19 5.41 17.57
C ASP A 497 0.94 4.07 17.65
N ALA A 498 1.49 3.64 16.52
CA ALA A 498 2.27 2.42 16.44
C ALA A 498 3.58 2.52 17.22
N SER A 499 3.98 1.46 17.92
CA SER A 499 5.23 1.44 18.71
C SER A 499 6.44 0.93 17.93
N ALA A 500 6.27 0.56 16.65
CA ALA A 500 7.34 0.14 15.73
C ALA A 500 6.96 0.50 14.28
N THR A 501 7.93 0.49 13.37
CA THR A 501 7.68 0.64 11.93
C THR A 501 7.58 -0.73 11.25
N ALA A 502 6.93 -0.80 10.09
CA ALA A 502 6.86 -2.05 9.33
C ALA A 502 8.26 -2.51 8.86
N ALA A 503 9.11 -1.59 8.41
CA ALA A 503 10.53 -1.84 8.14
C ALA A 503 11.22 -2.54 9.32
N SER A 504 11.11 -1.99 10.54
CA SER A 504 11.73 -2.60 11.73
C SER A 504 11.14 -3.96 12.11
N LEU A 505 9.84 -4.18 11.88
CA LEU A 505 9.18 -5.45 12.22
C LEU A 505 9.59 -6.59 11.28
N PHE A 506 9.68 -6.31 9.98
CA PHE A 506 10.04 -7.31 8.96
C PHE A 506 11.56 -7.43 8.74
N GLY A 507 12.38 -6.68 9.49
CA GLY A 507 13.84 -6.64 9.31
C GLY A 507 14.28 -6.02 7.98
N LEU A 508 13.42 -5.20 7.37
CA LEU A 508 13.60 -4.57 6.05
C LEU A 508 14.17 -3.14 6.18
N PRO A 509 14.89 -2.64 5.15
CA PRO A 509 15.41 -1.29 5.14
C PRO A 509 14.31 -0.20 5.08
N PRO A 510 14.53 1.01 5.61
CA PRO A 510 13.50 2.06 5.70
C PRO A 510 12.96 2.56 4.35
N ASP A 511 13.81 2.55 3.33
CA ASP A 511 13.54 2.99 1.95
C ASP A 511 13.19 1.82 1.00
N TRP A 512 12.87 0.66 1.58
CA TRP A 512 12.40 -0.52 0.84
C TRP A 512 11.27 -0.18 -0.16
N PRO A 513 11.32 -0.74 -1.38
CA PRO A 513 12.28 -1.72 -1.89
C PRO A 513 13.52 -1.11 -2.59
N ASN A 514 13.73 0.20 -2.46
CA ASN A 514 14.70 0.95 -3.26
C ASN A 514 16.14 0.87 -2.73
N SER A 515 16.33 0.62 -1.42
CA SER A 515 17.62 0.43 -0.74
C SER A 515 18.70 -0.24 -1.59
N ASP A 516 19.71 0.50 -2.06
CA ASP A 516 20.77 -0.05 -2.91
C ASP A 516 21.51 -1.23 -2.25
#